data_AF-A0A7X7DML4-F1
#
_entry.id   AF-A0A7X7DML4-F1
#
_cell.length_a   1.000
_cell.length_b   1.000
_cell.length_c   1.000
_cell.angle_alpha   90.00
_cell.angle_beta   90.00
_cell.angle_gamma   90.00
#
_symmetry.space_group_name_H-M   'P 1'
#
loop_
_entity.id
_entity.type
_entity.pdbx_description
1 polymer ?
#
loop_
_entity_poly.entity_id
_entity_poly.type
_entity_poly.pdbx_seq_one_letter_code
_entity_poly.pdbx_strand_id
1 'polypeptide(L)' 'AIGKAYHDACMTDPKDMTDADFEALGYNDSPEHTDIIATSDRVVTAQLPDGSKKVIYENGEFTL' A
#
# COMPACT_ATOMS: atom_id res chain seq x y z
N ALA A 1 6.96 2.92 2.91
CA ALA A 1 7.95 2.30 3.81
C ALA A 1 8.90 1.42 3.02
N ILE A 2 10.12 1.22 3.51
CA ILE A 2 11.00 0.11 3.14
C ILE A 2 10.94 -0.91 4.28
N GLY A 3 10.84 -2.20 3.95
CA GLY A 3 10.82 -3.28 4.95
C GLY A 3 9.45 -3.92 5.14
N LYS A 4 9.20 -4.45 6.33
CA LYS A 4 8.07 -5.32 6.68
C LYS A 4 6.72 -4.68 6.42
N ALA A 5 5.80 -5.42 5.81
CA ALA A 5 4.39 -5.04 5.71
C ALA A 5 3.64 -5.46 6.98
N TYR A 6 2.71 -4.64 7.46
CA TYR A 6 1.84 -5.00 8.59
C TYR A 6 0.68 -5.88 8.09
N HIS A 7 0.52 -7.05 8.70
CA HIS A 7 -0.48 -8.04 8.29
C HIS A 7 -1.93 -7.59 8.50
N ASP A 8 -2.17 -6.59 9.35
CA ASP A 8 -3.49 -5.98 9.57
C ASP A 8 -3.99 -5.13 8.38
N ALA A 9 -3.14 -4.89 7.36
CA ALA A 9 -3.53 -4.31 6.08
C ALA A 9 -4.24 -5.32 5.13
N CYS A 10 -4.54 -6.52 5.63
CA CYS A 10 -5.24 -7.56 4.88
C CYS A 10 -6.77 -7.45 5.03
N MET A 11 -7.50 -7.93 4.03
CA MET A 11 -8.97 -8.02 4.08
C MET A 11 -9.46 -9.16 4.99
N THR A 12 -8.62 -10.17 5.21
CA THR A 12 -8.88 -11.32 6.10
C THR A 12 -8.30 -11.05 7.49
N ASP A 13 -8.93 -11.58 8.55
CA ASP A 13 -8.37 -11.49 9.91
C ASP A 13 -6.96 -12.14 9.91
N PRO A 14 -5.90 -11.40 10.27
CA PRO A 14 -4.54 -11.94 10.26
C PRO A 14 -4.34 -13.17 11.14
N LYS A 15 -5.22 -13.41 12.13
CA LYS A 15 -5.18 -14.61 12.99
C LYS A 15 -5.53 -15.88 12.25
N ASP A 16 -6.27 -15.78 11.15
CA ASP A 16 -6.69 -16.90 10.32
C ASP A 16 -5.69 -17.19 9.19
N MET A 17 -4.54 -16.53 9.20
CA MET A 17 -3.56 -16.56 8.11
C MET A 17 -2.19 -17.06 8.58
N THR A 18 -1.49 -17.75 7.69
CA THR A 18 -0.10 -18.17 7.86
C THR A 18 0.86 -17.22 7.16
N ASP A 19 2.15 -17.28 7.52
CA ASP A 19 3.19 -16.49 6.84
C ASP A 19 3.27 -16.79 5.33
N ALA A 20 3.00 -18.04 4.93
CA ALA A 20 2.94 -18.43 3.52
C ALA A 20 1.75 -17.80 2.77
N ASP A 21 0.62 -17.60 3.45
CA ASP A 21 -0.53 -16.89 2.85
C ASP A 21 -0.19 -15.42 2.60
N PHE A 22 0.53 -14.78 3.53
CA PHE A 22 0.98 -13.39 3.36
C PHE A 22 2.02 -13.26 2.24
N GLU A 23 2.97 -14.18 2.16
CA GLU A 23 3.93 -14.23 1.04
C GLU A 23 3.20 -14.39 -0.31
N ALA A 24 2.20 -15.29 -0.39
CA ALA A 24 1.40 -15.48 -1.60
C ALA A 24 0.57 -14.24 -1.99
N LEU A 25 0.15 -13.43 -1.02
CA LEU A 25 -0.50 -12.14 -1.24
C LEU A 25 0.48 -11.01 -1.60
N GLY A 26 1.79 -11.25 -1.56
CA GLY A 26 2.83 -10.28 -1.88
C GLY A 26 3.21 -9.35 -0.74
N TYR A 27 2.95 -9.74 0.52
CA TYR A 27 3.43 -9.01 1.68
C TYR A 27 4.95 -9.14 1.79
N ASN A 28 5.62 -8.04 2.07
CA ASN A 28 7.06 -8.02 2.25
C ASN A 28 7.41 -8.39 3.70
N ASP A 29 8.36 -9.31 3.91
CA ASP A 29 8.89 -9.65 5.23
C ASP A 29 10.33 -9.15 5.40
N SER A 30 10.60 -8.54 6.54
CA SER A 30 11.90 -7.94 6.88
C SER A 30 11.99 -7.68 8.39
N PRO A 31 13.20 -7.68 8.97
CA PRO A 31 13.39 -7.26 10.36
C PRO A 31 13.18 -5.76 10.57
N GLU A 32 13.26 -4.95 9.51
CA GLU A 32 13.12 -3.50 9.54
C GLU A 32 11.73 -3.06 9.06
N HIS A 33 11.31 -1.90 9.55
CA HIS A 33 10.26 -1.11 8.95
C HIS A 33 10.68 0.35 9.06
N THR A 34 10.81 1.04 7.93
CA THR A 34 11.23 2.44 7.91
C THR A 34 10.39 3.25 6.96
N ASP A 35 9.72 4.25 7.50
CA ASP A 35 8.96 5.23 6.74
C ASP A 35 9.86 6.30 6.15
N ILE A 36 9.51 6.71 4.93
CA ILE A 36 10.18 7.77 4.19
C ILE A 36 9.09 8.72 3.70
N ILE A 37 9.21 9.98 4.06
CA ILE A 37 8.18 10.98 3.76
C ILE A 37 8.58 11.73 2.49
N ALA A 38 7.69 11.71 1.50
CA ALA A 38 7.93 12.32 0.21
C ALA A 38 7.11 13.62 0.12
N THR A 39 7.77 14.77 0.27
CA THR A 39 7.13 16.08 0.48
C THR A 39 7.01 16.95 -0.77
N SER A 40 7.57 16.51 -1.90
CA SER A 40 7.42 17.23 -3.16
C SER A 40 5.97 17.20 -3.63
N ASP A 41 5.51 18.32 -4.21
CA ASP A 41 4.25 18.36 -4.93
C ASP A 41 4.20 17.28 -6.02
N ARG A 42 3.05 16.62 -6.15
CA ARG A 42 2.88 15.44 -7.00
C ARG A 42 1.40 15.18 -7.31
N VAL A 43 1.20 14.57 -8.47
CA VAL A 43 -0.09 13.99 -8.86
C VAL A 43 -0.09 12.51 -8.50
N VAL A 44 -1.10 12.05 -7.77
CA VAL A 44 -1.34 10.62 -7.50
C VAL A 44 -2.50 10.15 -8.35
N THR A 45 -2.23 9.15 -9.20
CA THR A 45 -3.22 8.55 -10.10
C THR A 45 -3.45 7.09 -9.70
N ALA A 46 -4.69 6.74 -9.38
CA ALA A 46 -5.11 5.35 -9.20
C ALA A 46 -5.28 4.68 -10.56
N GLN A 47 -4.80 3.44 -10.67
CA GLN A 47 -5.11 2.52 -11.77
C GLN A 47 -6.20 1.57 -11.27
N LEU A 48 -7.35 1.57 -11.94
CA LEU A 48 -8.52 0.78 -11.54
C LEU A 48 -8.50 -0.62 -12.17
N PRO A 49 -9.25 -1.60 -11.63
CA PRO A 49 -9.27 -2.96 -12.15
C PRO A 49 -9.72 -3.09 -13.61
N ASP A 50 -10.52 -2.15 -14.10
CA ASP A 50 -10.95 -2.08 -15.50
C ASP A 50 -9.92 -1.41 -16.44
N GLY A 51 -8.76 -1.02 -15.90
CA GLY A 51 -7.69 -0.33 -16.62
C GLY A 51 -7.86 1.19 -16.74
N SER A 52 -8.98 1.75 -16.27
CA SER A 52 -9.17 3.19 -16.23
C SER A 52 -8.27 3.85 -15.18
N LYS A 53 -8.06 5.16 -15.34
CA LYS A 53 -7.19 5.97 -14.45
C LYS A 53 -8.01 7.08 -13.81
N LYS A 54 -7.81 7.31 -12.51
CA LYS A 54 -8.42 8.42 -11.76
C LYS A 54 -7.35 9.18 -10.98
N VAL A 55 -7.26 10.49 -11.19
CA VAL A 55 -6.47 11.35 -10.29
C VAL A 55 -7.20 11.39 -8.94
N ILE A 56 -6.47 11.09 -7.87
CA ILE A 56 -7.00 11.05 -6.49
C ILE A 56 -6.35 12.09 -5.57
N TYR A 57 -5.21 12.67 -5.97
CA TYR A 57 -4.51 13.72 -5.23
C TYR A 57 -3.68 14.58 -6.20
N GLU A 58 -3.77 15.89 -6.07
CA GLU A 58 -3.02 16.87 -6.88
C GLU A 58 -2.98 18.21 -6.12
N ASN A 59 -1.91 19.01 -6.33
CA ASN A 59 -1.73 20.32 -5.68
C ASN A 59 -1.81 20.29 -4.15
N GLY A 60 -1.38 19.19 -3.53
CA GLY A 60 -1.44 19.03 -2.08
C GLY A 60 -2.81 18.65 -1.50
N GLU A 61 -3.81 18.36 -2.34
CA GLU A 61 -5.20 18.10 -1.92
C GLU A 61 -5.80 16.85 -2.57
N PHE A 62 -6.79 16.24 -1.91
CA PHE A 62 -7.60 15.15 -2.49
C PHE A 62 -8.58 15.70 -3.52
N THR A 63 -8.76 14.98 -4.63
CA THR A 63 -9.49 15.48 -5.81
C THR A 63 -10.91 14.92 -5.99
N LEU A 64 -11.60 14.58 -4.88
CA LEU A 64 -12.96 14.00 -4.78
C LEU A 64 -13.73 13.80 -6.10
#